data_AF-A0A444KN94-F1
#
_entry.id   AF-A0A444KN94-F1
#
_cell.length_a   1.000
_cell.length_b   1.000
_cell.length_c   1.000
_cell.angle_alpha   90.00
_cell.angle_beta   90.00
_cell.angle_gamma   90.00
#
_symmetry.space_group_name_H-M   'P 1'
#
loop_
_entity.id
_entity.type
_entity.pdbx_description
1 polymer ?
#
loop_
_entity_poly.entity_id
_entity_poly.type
_entity_poly.pdbx_seq_one_letter_code
_entity_poly.pdbx_strand_id
1 'polypeptide(L)' 'MTSASPFNDFRNLLANLPPADQAAEARVRALFAKADKPRASLGRVEDIAAWLAAWSGQAPPAVRRPQEAIFAGNHGVTR' A
#
# COMPACT_ATOMS: atom_id res chain seq x y z
N MET A 1 18.06 -14.60 -29.40
CA MET A 1 16.73 -15.17 -29.10
C MET A 1 16.46 -14.98 -27.62
N THR A 2 15.73 -13.93 -27.24
CA THR A 2 15.29 -13.69 -25.86
C THR A 2 13.77 -13.79 -25.83
N SER A 3 13.23 -14.99 -25.58
CA SER A 3 11.84 -15.07 -25.14
C SER A 3 11.80 -14.71 -23.65
N ALA A 4 11.90 -13.41 -23.34
CA ALA A 4 11.47 -12.93 -22.04
C ALA A 4 9.95 -13.09 -22.00
N SER A 5 9.45 -14.07 -21.23
CA SER A 5 8.00 -14.21 -21.03
C SER A 5 7.46 -12.88 -20.51
N PRO A 6 6.42 -12.29 -21.15
CA PRO A 6 5.94 -10.92 -20.84
C PRO A 6 5.62 -10.63 -19.37
N PHE A 7 5.46 -11.67 -18.55
CA PHE A 7 5.08 -11.55 -17.15
C PHE A 7 6.19 -11.90 -16.15
N ASN A 8 7.42 -12.18 -16.60
CA ASN A 8 8.49 -12.58 -15.68
C ASN A 8 8.86 -11.49 -14.68
N ASP A 9 8.83 -10.22 -15.08
CA ASP A 9 9.10 -9.11 -14.16
C ASP A 9 8.06 -9.03 -13.04
N PHE A 10 6.78 -9.22 -13.36
CA PHE A 10 5.70 -9.27 -12.36
C PHE A 10 5.87 -10.46 -11.42
N ARG A 11 6.20 -11.65 -11.95
CA ARG A 11 6.46 -12.84 -11.12
C ARG A 11 7.63 -12.62 -10.17
N ASN A 12 8.70 -12.01 -10.65
CA ASN A 12 9.87 -11.69 -9.86
C ASN A 12 9.55 -10.66 -8.76
N LEU A 13 8.75 -9.63 -9.07
CA LEU A 13 8.29 -8.66 -8.07
C LEU A 13 7.44 -9.34 -6.99
N LEU A 14 6.46 -10.17 -7.38
CA LEU A 14 5.58 -10.88 -6.44
C LEU A 14 6.36 -11.83 -5.53
N ALA A 15 7.36 -12.55 -6.06
CA ALA A 15 8.19 -13.46 -5.30
C ALA A 15 9.09 -12.75 -4.28
N ASN A 16 9.39 -11.47 -4.50
CA ASN A 16 10.32 -10.68 -3.69
C ASN A 16 9.64 -9.49 -3.01
N LEU A 17 8.33 -9.55 -2.79
CA LEU A 17 7.62 -8.51 -2.05
C LEU A 17 8.21 -8.37 -0.64
N PRO A 18 8.62 -7.16 -0.22
CA PRO A 18 9.11 -6.97 1.14
C PRO A 18 7.96 -7.16 2.15
N PRO A 19 8.26 -7.56 3.40
CA PRO A 19 7.28 -7.48 4.47
C PRO A 19 6.94 -6.01 4.75
N ALA A 20 5.76 -5.76 5.33
CA ALA A 20 5.40 -4.42 5.78
C ALA A 20 6.38 -3.91 6.86
N ASP A 21 6.74 -2.62 6.81
CA ASP A 21 7.57 -1.95 7.81
C ASP A 21 6.76 -1.69 9.10
N GLN A 22 6.80 -2.66 10.00
CA GLN A 22 6.13 -2.56 11.31
C GLN A 22 6.66 -1.40 12.16
N ALA A 23 7.91 -0.97 11.96
CA ALA A 23 8.46 0.17 12.69
C ALA A 23 7.85 1.50 12.18
N ALA A 24 7.60 1.64 10.88
CA ALA A 24 6.87 2.78 10.33
C ALA A 24 5.44 2.85 10.85
N GLU A 25 4.74 1.71 10.89
CA GLU A 25 3.41 1.61 11.50
C GLU A 25 3.41 2.08 12.96
N ALA A 26 4.33 1.55 13.76
CA ALA A 26 4.45 1.89 15.18
C ALA A 26 4.73 3.37 15.41
N ARG A 27 5.60 3.99 14.58
CA ARG A 27 5.88 5.43 14.63
C ARG A 27 4.61 6.25 14.41
N VAL A 28 3.77 5.90 13.44
CA VAL A 28 2.50 6.61 13.17
C VAL A 28 1.50 6.43 14.30
N ARG A 29 1.34 5.21 14.82
CA ARG A 29 0.47 4.97 15.99
C ARG A 29 0.91 5.80 17.21
N ALA A 30 2.22 5.92 17.42
CA ALA A 30 2.77 6.77 18.48
C ALA A 30 2.51 8.27 18.23
N LEU A 31 2.55 8.74 16.98
CA LEU A 31 2.19 10.13 16.64
C LEU A 31 0.71 10.42 16.96
N PHE A 32 -0.21 9.53 16.59
CA PHE A 32 -1.63 9.69 16.93
C PHE A 32 -1.91 9.62 18.43
N ALA A 33 -1.18 8.79 19.17
CA ALA A 33 -1.32 8.70 20.63
C ALA A 33 -0.85 9.98 21.36
N LYS A 34 0.08 10.73 20.75
CA LYS A 34 0.60 12.01 21.26
C LYS A 34 -0.21 13.23 20.83
N ALA A 35 -1.09 13.10 19.84
CA ALA A 35 -1.91 14.20 19.37
C ALA A 35 -2.91 14.63 20.44
N ASP A 36 -3.18 15.93 20.55
CA ASP A 36 -4.17 16.50 21.46
C ASP A 36 -5.60 16.20 20.95
N LYS A 37 -5.99 14.94 21.09
CA LYS A 37 -7.27 14.38 20.69
C LYS A 37 -7.67 13.27 21.65
N PRO A 38 -8.97 13.00 21.87
CA PRO A 38 -9.39 11.79 22.55
C PRO A 38 -8.84 10.56 21.84
N ARG A 39 -8.49 9.53 22.61
CA ARG A 39 -7.93 8.29 22.08
C ARG A 39 -8.87 7.69 21.02
N ALA A 40 -8.31 7.27 19.88
CA ALA A 40 -9.03 6.68 18.75
C ALA A 40 -10.16 7.55 18.14
N SER A 41 -10.17 8.87 18.41
CA SER A 41 -11.22 9.78 17.93
C SER A 41 -11.27 9.94 16.41
N LEU A 42 -10.20 9.61 15.68
CA LEU A 42 -10.20 9.66 14.21
C LEU A 42 -10.59 8.32 13.57
N GLY A 43 -10.88 7.30 14.37
CA GLY A 43 -11.35 5.99 13.93
C GLY A 43 -10.48 5.40 12.80
N ARG A 44 -11.11 5.02 11.69
CA ARG A 44 -10.46 4.37 10.53
C ARG A 44 -9.32 5.16 9.92
N VAL A 45 -9.26 6.48 10.12
CA VAL A 45 -8.15 7.29 9.59
C VAL A 45 -6.83 6.91 10.24
N GLU A 46 -6.84 6.60 11.55
CA GLU A 46 -5.62 6.16 12.26
C GLU A 46 -5.13 4.81 11.71
N ASP A 47 -6.07 3.90 11.42
CA ASP A 47 -5.76 2.59 10.86
C ASP A 47 -5.24 2.66 9.43
N ILE A 48 -5.87 3.48 8.57
CA ILE A 48 -5.44 3.67 7.18
C ILE A 48 -4.05 4.32 7.14
N ALA A 49 -3.78 5.32 7.98
CA ALA A 49 -2.48 5.96 8.03
C ALA A 49 -1.39 5.02 8.56
N ALA A 50 -1.68 4.22 9.60
CA ALA A 50 -0.77 3.20 10.11
C ALA A 50 -0.45 2.15 9.03
N TRP A 51 -1.48 1.63 8.35
CA TRP A 51 -1.34 0.68 7.24
C TRP A 51 -0.53 1.26 6.08
N LEU A 52 -0.84 2.50 5.65
CA LEU A 52 -0.12 3.15 4.57
C LEU A 52 1.35 3.39 4.92
N ALA A 53 1.66 3.72 6.17
CA ALA A 53 3.04 3.86 6.64
C ALA A 53 3.80 2.54 6.60
N ALA A 54 3.16 1.43 6.98
CA ALA A 54 3.75 0.10 6.93
C ALA A 54 4.15 -0.29 5.50
N TRP A 55 3.29 -0.01 4.52
CA TRP A 55 3.54 -0.38 3.12
C TRP A 55 4.35 0.64 2.32
N SER A 56 4.42 1.90 2.76
CA SER A 56 5.28 2.93 2.14
C SER A 56 6.64 3.07 2.81
N GLY A 57 6.83 2.51 4.02
CA GLY A 57 8.02 2.74 4.84
C GLY A 57 8.15 4.18 5.36
N GLN A 58 7.12 5.01 5.22
CA GLN A 58 7.15 6.44 5.56
C GLN A 58 6.26 6.77 6.76
N ALA A 59 6.82 7.51 7.72
CA ALA A 59 6.11 7.99 8.91
C ALA A 59 6.46 9.47 9.16
N PRO A 60 5.52 10.42 9.01
CA PRO A 60 4.14 10.23 8.59
C PRO A 60 4.02 9.81 7.11
N PRO A 61 3.00 9.00 6.74
CA PRO A 61 2.78 8.60 5.37
C PRO A 61 2.28 9.79 4.54
N ALA A 62 2.53 9.76 3.23
CA ALA A 62 2.05 10.80 2.31
C ALA A 62 1.62 10.22 0.96
N VAL A 63 0.43 10.63 0.48
CA VAL A 63 -0.04 10.33 -0.88
C VAL A 63 0.26 11.55 -1.76
N ARG A 64 1.42 11.57 -2.42
CA ARG A 64 1.87 12.73 -3.22
C ARG A 64 1.50 12.64 -4.69
N ARG A 65 1.42 11.43 -5.24
CA ARG A 65 1.14 11.15 -6.65
C ARG A 65 0.18 9.95 -6.74
N PRO A 66 -1.10 10.12 -6.40
CA PRO A 66 -2.07 9.05 -6.54
C PRO A 66 -2.17 8.65 -8.02
N GLN A 67 -2.21 7.35 -8.30
CA GLN A 67 -2.42 6.81 -9.64
C GLN A 67 -3.70 5.98 -9.64
N GLU A 68 -4.53 6.20 -10.66
CA GLU A 68 -5.68 5.37 -10.98
C GLU A 68 -5.37 4.61 -12.28
N ALA A 69 -5.51 3.29 -12.25
CA ALA A 69 -5.29 2.43 -13.41
C ALA A 69 -6.60 1.71 -13.76
N ILE A 70 -7.19 2.07 -14.89
CA ILE A 70 -8.46 1.50 -15.38
C ILE A 70 -8.14 0.40 -16.39
N PHE A 71 -8.52 -0.84 -16.06
CA PHE A 71 -8.39 -2.00 -16.95
C PHE A 71 -9.75 -2.30 -17.58
N ALA A 72 -9.88 -2.13 -18.90
CA ALA A 72 -11.10 -2.41 -19.66
C ALA A 72 -10.84 -3.52 -20.68
N GLY A 73 -11.72 -4.52 -20.73
CA GLY A 73 -11.62 -5.65 -21.65
C GLY A 73 -12.97 -6.30 -21.91
N ASN A 74 -13.09 -6.99 -23.05
CA ASN A 74 -14.31 -7.69 -23.45
C ASN A 74 -14.20 -9.19 -23.09
N HIS A 75 -15.30 -9.79 -22.63
CA HIS A 75 -15.37 -11.22 -22.33
C HIS A 75 -16.16 -11.95 -23.43
N GLY A 76 -15.48 -12.52 -24.42
CA GLY A 76 -16.11 -13.22 -25.56
C GLY A 76 -16.50 -14.67 -25.29
N VAL A 77 -16.92 -15.01 -24.06
CA VAL A 77 -17.09 -16.41 -23.62
C VAL A 77 -18.38 -17.06 -24.11
N THR A 78 -19.30 -16.31 -24.73
CA THR A 78 -20.57 -16.83 -25.22
C THR A 78 -20.71 -16.63 -26.74
N ARG A 79 -21.01 -17.74 -27.43
CA ARG A 79 -21.82 -17.73 -28.66
C ARG A 79 -23.27 -17.96 -28.26
#